data_AF-A0A1I6JI30-F1
#
_entry.id   AF-A0A1I6JI30-F1
#
_cell.length_a   1.000
_cell.length_b   1.000
_cell.length_c   1.000
_cell.angle_alpha   90.00
_cell.angle_beta   90.00
_cell.angle_gamma   90.00
#
_symmetry.space_group_name_H-M   'P 1'
#
loop_
_entity.id
_entity.type
_entity.pdbx_description
1 polymer ?
#
loop_
_entity_poly.entity_id
_entity_poly.type
_entity_poly.pdbx_seq_one_letter_code
_entity_poly.pdbx_strand_id
1 'polypeptide(L)'
;MQKKILIIIIIVASVLMIASVVLSQTGILDAGEAQAAGDGSIEVINNVEELEDECFYIWKNCKGKKIDAKDNEFILCPEERSNIDYEDKDDGGANYTVWVDSSKDGLIPTLTSSDMLLYKSKKGIPETFDFLRLYENGYSIGVTSLAPDDGHYYISGYDGDIDEYVNIKSDAGELDGLNVERLYFDKVGGVSVDENNISASGIITGLKKNKQYVCELYTGTYYQDYMLTSNQHTFTEFEDFECKGYSFLHSSCISVEIPEWLCTGYYYLNGEALFRYVDDNDVAIYNGKPYDKNIDWNVPLIQYNEMGQVIFDPSQPVDEESIAIEVEGEPEGDEQVPEVAGGNTATWTYNIVSDEAFCAVVNVTALENSEPAYLFVTPPDGEEVSYEEKDNQIVVNIAKPQEGEYTFRIENITGRKFSVLYSTGETYYGEGE
;
A
#
# COMPACT_ATOMS: atom_id res chain seq x y z
N MET A 1 43.10 44.30 17.41
CA MET A 1 42.19 44.21 16.25
C MET A 1 41.49 42.85 16.17
N GLN A 2 42.11 41.74 16.59
CA GLN A 2 41.54 40.38 16.49
C GLN A 2 40.35 40.07 17.44
N LYS A 3 40.31 40.59 18.68
CA LYS A 3 39.19 40.31 19.61
C LYS A 3 37.83 40.92 19.19
N LYS A 4 37.85 42.08 18.51
CA LYS A 4 36.61 42.73 18.03
C LYS A 4 36.01 41.99 16.82
N ILE A 5 36.87 41.44 15.96
CA ILE A 5 36.44 40.64 14.79
C ILE A 5 35.84 39.30 15.26
N LEU A 6 36.43 38.66 16.27
CA LEU A 6 35.91 37.40 16.83
C LEU A 6 34.52 37.59 17.47
N ILE A 7 34.30 38.69 18.20
CA ILE A 7 33.00 38.99 18.82
C ILE A 7 31.93 39.27 17.74
N ILE A 8 32.29 39.95 16.65
CA ILE A 8 31.37 40.20 15.54
C ILE A 8 31.00 38.90 14.82
N ILE A 9 31.96 37.97 14.62
CA ILE A 9 31.70 36.67 14.00
C ILE A 9 30.77 35.82 14.88
N ILE A 10 30.98 35.80 16.20
CA ILE A 10 30.10 35.06 17.12
C ILE A 10 28.69 35.64 17.10
N ILE A 11 28.53 36.96 17.13
CA ILE A 11 27.21 37.60 17.08
C ILE A 11 26.50 37.31 15.75
N VAL A 12 27.21 37.35 14.61
CA VAL A 12 26.64 37.05 13.29
C VAL A 12 26.23 35.56 13.19
N ALA A 13 27.04 34.65 13.73
CA ALA A 13 26.71 33.21 13.77
C ALA A 13 25.50 32.92 14.67
N SER A 14 25.39 33.59 15.83
CA SER A 14 24.24 33.44 16.73
C SER A 14 22.95 34.00 16.12
N VAL A 15 23.03 35.13 15.41
CA VAL A 15 21.87 35.71 14.72
C VAL A 15 21.43 34.84 13.53
N LEU A 16 22.37 34.20 12.82
CA LEU A 16 22.05 33.25 11.75
C LEU A 16 21.41 31.95 12.29
N MET A 17 21.86 31.42 13.43
CA MET A 17 21.21 30.26 14.07
C MET A 17 19.80 30.58 14.56
N ILE A 18 19.59 31.75 15.17
CA ILE A 18 18.26 32.15 15.65
C ILE A 18 17.32 32.40 14.46
N ALA A 19 17.81 32.96 13.36
CA ALA A 19 17.02 33.10 12.13
C ALA A 19 16.64 31.73 11.54
N SER A 20 17.53 30.73 11.55
CA SER A 20 17.19 29.38 11.05
C SER A 20 16.16 28.66 11.92
N VAL A 21 16.18 28.85 13.25
CA VAL A 21 15.21 28.23 14.17
C VAL A 21 13.83 28.90 14.09
N VAL A 22 13.78 30.22 13.85
CA VAL A 22 12.52 30.94 13.67
C VAL A 22 11.92 30.66 12.28
N LEU A 23 12.76 30.48 11.25
CA LEU A 23 12.30 30.17 9.88
C LEU A 23 11.80 28.72 9.73
N SER A 24 12.32 27.77 10.52
CA SER A 24 11.83 26.38 10.53
C SER A 24 10.48 26.21 11.23
N GLN A 25 10.09 27.14 12.11
CA GLN A 25 8.80 27.09 12.82
C GLN A 25 7.64 27.73 12.02
N THR A 26 7.93 28.53 10.98
CA THR A 26 6.89 29.23 10.21
C THR A 26 6.54 28.60 8.86
N GLY A 27 7.19 27.51 8.44
CA GLY A 27 6.84 26.79 7.20
C GLY A 27 7.02 27.56 5.88
N ILE A 28 7.74 28.69 5.86
CA ILE A 28 7.80 29.62 4.70
C ILE A 28 8.97 29.36 3.73
N LEU A 29 9.81 28.34 3.94
CA LEU A 29 10.84 27.99 2.96
C LEU A 29 10.78 26.49 2.65
N ASP A 30 10.04 26.17 1.59
CA ASP A 30 10.27 24.98 0.78
C ASP A 30 11.63 25.17 0.08
N ALA A 31 12.70 24.93 0.83
CA ALA A 31 14.04 24.84 0.28
C ALA A 31 14.07 23.55 -0.54
N GLY A 32 13.91 23.73 -1.85
CA GLY A 32 13.78 22.65 -2.82
C GLY A 32 14.71 21.48 -2.54
N GLU A 33 14.16 20.28 -2.69
CA GLU A 33 14.84 19.00 -2.60
C GLU A 33 16.22 19.12 -3.27
N ALA A 34 17.27 19.12 -2.45
CA ALA A 34 18.61 18.92 -2.96
C ALA A 34 18.63 17.48 -3.50
N GLN A 35 18.59 17.36 -4.82
CA GLN A 35 18.69 16.09 -5.53
C GLN A 35 20.00 15.42 -5.13
N ALA A 36 19.92 14.45 -4.23
CA ALA A 36 21.04 13.58 -3.90
C ALA A 36 21.47 12.88 -5.19
N ALA A 37 22.78 12.88 -5.43
CA ALA A 37 23.39 12.30 -6.61
C ALA A 37 23.33 10.77 -6.56
N GLY A 38 22.84 10.16 -7.63
CA GLY A 38 22.91 8.72 -7.88
C GLY A 38 21.56 8.01 -7.71
N ASP A 39 20.60 8.30 -8.58
CA ASP A 39 19.48 7.39 -8.81
C ASP A 39 20.04 6.21 -9.63
N GLY A 40 20.05 5.01 -9.07
CA GLY A 40 20.41 3.81 -9.82
C GLY A 40 19.53 3.72 -11.07
N SER A 41 20.14 3.67 -12.26
CA SER A 41 19.38 3.50 -13.49
C SER A 41 19.02 2.04 -13.67
N ILE A 42 17.73 1.75 -13.89
CA ILE A 42 17.24 0.43 -14.28
C ILE A 42 18.02 -0.08 -15.50
N GLU A 43 18.56 -1.30 -15.40
CA GLU A 43 19.13 -2.01 -16.53
C GLU A 43 18.00 -2.64 -17.37
N VAL A 44 18.05 -2.40 -18.68
CA VAL A 44 17.09 -2.99 -19.64
C VAL A 44 17.79 -4.06 -20.45
N ILE A 45 17.36 -5.30 -20.27
CA ILE A 45 17.82 -6.46 -21.03
C ILE A 45 16.89 -6.65 -22.21
N ASN A 46 17.42 -6.85 -23.41
CA ASN A 46 16.60 -6.93 -24.64
C ASN A 46 16.48 -8.37 -25.18
N ASN A 47 17.18 -9.32 -24.57
CA ASN A 47 17.29 -10.69 -25.04
C ASN A 47 16.92 -11.67 -23.91
N VAL A 48 15.91 -12.50 -24.14
CA VAL A 48 15.43 -13.46 -23.13
C VAL A 48 16.49 -14.48 -22.72
N GLU A 49 17.44 -14.77 -23.59
CA GLU A 49 18.53 -15.71 -23.31
C GLU A 49 19.56 -15.12 -22.33
N GLU A 50 19.63 -13.79 -22.19
CA GLU A 50 20.51 -13.09 -21.26
C GLU A 50 19.94 -12.98 -19.84
N LEU A 51 18.64 -13.27 -19.66
CA LEU A 51 18.02 -13.29 -18.32
C LEU A 51 18.70 -14.35 -17.44
N GLU A 52 18.92 -14.00 -16.18
CA GLU A 52 19.51 -14.90 -15.19
C GLU A 52 18.52 -16.00 -14.76
N ASP A 53 19.09 -17.11 -14.29
CA ASP A 53 18.34 -18.27 -13.80
C ASP A 53 17.85 -17.99 -12.37
N GLU A 54 16.65 -18.45 -12.03
CA GLU A 54 16.00 -18.26 -10.71
C GLU A 54 15.77 -16.78 -10.40
N CYS A 55 15.23 -16.03 -11.37
CA CYS A 55 14.98 -14.59 -11.24
C CYS A 55 13.64 -14.19 -11.86
N PHE A 56 13.08 -13.09 -11.34
CA PHE A 56 11.85 -12.47 -11.83
C PHE A 56 12.14 -11.19 -12.63
N TYR A 57 11.39 -11.00 -13.70
CA TYR A 57 11.55 -9.86 -14.61
C TYR A 57 10.21 -9.27 -15.01
N ILE A 58 10.16 -7.97 -15.25
CA ILE A 58 9.03 -7.34 -15.93
C ILE A 58 9.35 -7.24 -17.42
N TRP A 59 8.49 -7.81 -18.26
CA TRP A 59 8.53 -7.62 -19.71
C TRP A 59 7.60 -6.49 -20.13
N LYS A 60 8.18 -5.37 -20.57
CA LYS A 60 7.43 -4.13 -20.79
C LYS A 60 6.61 -4.12 -22.08
N ASN A 61 5.42 -3.53 -22.00
CA ASN A 61 4.54 -3.27 -23.14
C ASN A 61 4.37 -4.51 -24.05
N CYS A 62 4.11 -5.67 -23.46
CA CYS A 62 4.23 -6.97 -24.11
C CYS A 62 2.91 -7.51 -24.68
N LYS A 63 1.78 -6.84 -24.42
CA LYS A 63 0.45 -7.26 -24.89
C LYS A 63 0.45 -7.50 -26.41
N GLY A 64 0.14 -8.75 -26.79
CA GLY A 64 0.11 -9.19 -28.20
C GLY A 64 1.48 -9.39 -28.85
N LYS A 65 2.59 -9.22 -28.13
CA LYS A 65 3.94 -9.52 -28.61
C LYS A 65 4.31 -10.98 -28.35
N LYS A 66 5.31 -11.46 -29.10
CA LYS A 66 6.01 -12.72 -28.83
C LYS A 66 7.41 -12.38 -28.33
N ILE A 67 7.97 -13.20 -27.46
CA ILE A 67 9.31 -13.00 -26.88
C ILE A 67 10.43 -13.03 -27.95
N ASP A 68 10.18 -13.51 -29.17
CA ASP A 68 11.13 -13.43 -30.27
C ASP A 68 11.14 -12.07 -31.01
N ALA A 69 10.35 -11.09 -30.53
CA ALA A 69 10.33 -9.74 -31.05
C ALA A 69 11.70 -9.03 -30.85
N LYS A 70 12.03 -8.11 -31.76
CA LYS A 70 13.30 -7.36 -31.71
C LYS A 70 13.35 -6.25 -30.66
N ASP A 71 12.20 -5.92 -30.10
CA ASP A 71 11.97 -4.74 -29.24
C ASP A 71 11.38 -5.19 -27.88
N ASN A 72 12.02 -6.19 -27.28
CA ASN A 72 11.70 -6.59 -25.91
C ASN A 72 12.49 -5.74 -24.93
N GLU A 73 11.85 -5.39 -23.83
CA GLU A 73 12.47 -4.72 -22.71
C GLU A 73 12.16 -5.54 -21.46
N PHE A 74 13.17 -6.20 -20.92
CA PHE A 74 13.09 -6.97 -19.69
C PHE A 74 13.83 -6.21 -18.59
N ILE A 75 13.18 -6.07 -17.44
CA ILE A 75 13.72 -5.36 -16.29
C ILE A 75 13.74 -6.34 -15.11
N LEU A 76 14.91 -6.52 -14.49
CA LEU A 76 15.05 -7.36 -13.30
C LEU A 76 14.27 -6.76 -12.13
N CYS A 77 13.51 -7.59 -11.41
CA CYS A 77 12.97 -7.21 -10.11
C CYS A 77 14.08 -7.44 -9.07
N PRO A 78 14.54 -6.41 -8.34
CA PRO A 78 15.60 -6.58 -7.36
C PRO A 78 15.15 -7.45 -6.18
N GLU A 79 16.04 -8.31 -5.73
CA GLU A 79 16.00 -8.91 -4.41
C GLU A 79 16.58 -7.89 -3.42
N GLU A 80 15.80 -7.45 -2.44
CA GLU A 80 16.27 -6.53 -1.39
C GLU A 80 16.20 -7.22 -0.02
N ARG A 81 17.14 -6.89 0.86
CA ARG A 81 17.20 -7.60 2.14
C ARG A 81 16.16 -7.08 3.12
N SER A 82 15.45 -8.02 3.72
CA SER A 82 14.69 -7.84 4.95
C SER A 82 15.58 -8.00 6.19
N ASN A 83 15.04 -7.61 7.34
CA ASN A 83 15.62 -7.87 8.66
C ASN A 83 15.56 -9.34 9.09
N ILE A 84 14.50 -10.05 8.68
CA ILE A 84 14.23 -11.45 9.00
C ILE A 84 14.15 -12.23 7.68
N ASP A 85 14.52 -13.51 7.70
CA ASP A 85 14.35 -14.37 6.52
C ASP A 85 12.86 -14.49 6.16
N TYR A 86 12.51 -14.51 4.87
CA TYR A 86 11.11 -14.48 4.43
C TYR A 86 10.27 -15.63 5.01
N GLU A 87 10.86 -16.82 5.13
CA GLU A 87 10.20 -18.00 5.70
C GLU A 87 9.89 -17.84 7.21
N ASP A 88 10.61 -16.96 7.91
CA ASP A 88 10.50 -16.72 9.35
C ASP A 88 9.75 -15.40 9.67
N LYS A 89 9.13 -14.77 8.67
CA LYS A 89 8.50 -13.43 8.80
C LYS A 89 7.44 -13.34 9.90
N ASP A 90 6.77 -14.45 10.20
CA ASP A 90 5.71 -14.57 11.20
C ASP A 90 6.23 -14.92 12.62
N ASP A 91 7.48 -15.37 12.72
CA ASP A 91 8.09 -15.88 13.96
C ASP A 91 9.14 -14.92 14.56
N GLY A 92 9.45 -13.82 13.87
CA GLY A 92 10.46 -12.83 14.28
C GLY A 92 10.08 -12.02 15.52
N GLY A 93 11.10 -11.49 16.23
CA GLY A 93 10.90 -10.57 17.35
C GLY A 93 10.49 -9.17 16.88
N ALA A 94 10.88 -8.80 15.66
CA ALA A 94 10.50 -7.55 14.98
C ALA A 94 9.50 -7.82 13.85
N ASN A 95 8.77 -6.79 13.45
CA ASN A 95 7.97 -6.79 12.22
C ASN A 95 8.87 -7.08 11.01
N TYR A 96 8.41 -7.93 10.09
CA TYR A 96 9.06 -8.13 8.81
C TYR A 96 9.17 -6.81 8.05
N THR A 97 10.40 -6.36 7.83
CA THR A 97 10.72 -5.03 7.31
C THR A 97 11.72 -5.15 6.16
N VAL A 98 11.35 -4.62 4.99
CA VAL A 98 12.24 -4.51 3.83
C VAL A 98 12.76 -3.07 3.76
N TRP A 99 14.08 -2.92 3.65
CA TRP A 99 14.71 -1.60 3.50
C TRP A 99 15.39 -1.47 2.15
N VAL A 100 15.04 -0.40 1.44
CA VAL A 100 15.70 -0.01 0.20
C VAL A 100 16.48 1.27 0.45
N ASP A 101 17.79 1.25 0.22
CA ASP A 101 18.58 2.47 0.28
C ASP A 101 18.06 3.45 -0.78
N SER A 102 17.88 4.71 -0.39
CA SER A 102 17.27 5.73 -1.24
C SER A 102 17.98 5.96 -2.59
N SER A 103 19.25 5.57 -2.72
CA SER A 103 20.01 5.61 -3.99
C SER A 103 19.58 4.50 -4.97
N LYS A 104 18.90 3.47 -4.47
CA LYS A 104 18.37 2.34 -5.23
C LYS A 104 16.87 2.42 -5.49
N ASP A 105 16.17 3.44 -4.99
CA ASP A 105 14.72 3.59 -5.21
C ASP A 105 14.34 3.42 -6.70
N GLY A 106 15.14 4.02 -7.59
CA GLY A 106 14.98 3.93 -9.04
C GLY A 106 15.04 2.52 -9.60
N LEU A 107 15.63 1.56 -8.89
CA LEU A 107 15.84 0.19 -9.35
C LEU A 107 14.62 -0.71 -9.12
N ILE A 108 13.73 -0.36 -8.20
CA ILE A 108 12.45 -1.06 -8.07
C ILE A 108 11.65 -0.78 -9.35
N PRO A 109 11.23 -1.79 -10.14
CA PRO A 109 10.55 -1.55 -11.39
C PRO A 109 9.03 -1.42 -11.20
N THR A 110 8.35 -0.87 -12.22
CA THR A 110 6.88 -0.73 -12.22
C THR A 110 6.24 -1.68 -13.22
N LEU A 111 5.27 -2.46 -12.74
CA LEU A 111 4.39 -3.36 -13.47
C LEU A 111 3.03 -2.67 -13.70
N THR A 112 2.48 -2.82 -14.91
CA THR A 112 1.14 -2.34 -15.30
C THR A 112 0.42 -3.43 -16.09
N SER A 113 -0.88 -3.25 -16.37
CA SER A 113 -1.66 -4.16 -17.22
C SER A 113 -1.11 -4.36 -18.65
N SER A 114 -0.23 -3.46 -19.10
CA SER A 114 0.43 -3.54 -20.41
C SER A 114 1.66 -4.44 -20.43
N ASP A 115 2.12 -4.88 -19.26
CA ASP A 115 3.35 -5.63 -19.02
C ASP A 115 3.04 -7.09 -18.63
N MET A 116 4.10 -7.91 -18.48
CA MET A 116 4.01 -9.25 -17.90
C MET A 116 5.10 -9.43 -16.85
N LEU A 117 4.77 -10.11 -15.75
CA LEU A 117 5.74 -10.63 -14.82
C LEU A 117 6.24 -11.99 -15.31
N LEU A 118 7.55 -12.13 -15.45
CA LEU A 118 8.21 -13.32 -15.96
C LEU A 118 9.03 -13.99 -14.85
N TYR A 119 9.09 -15.31 -14.89
CA TYR A 119 10.02 -16.10 -14.09
C TYR A 119 10.85 -17.01 -14.99
N LYS A 120 12.16 -17.06 -14.76
CA LYS A 120 13.10 -17.92 -15.49
C LYS A 120 13.77 -18.89 -14.53
N SER A 121 13.66 -20.19 -14.80
CA SER A 121 14.39 -21.22 -14.06
C SER A 121 14.63 -22.48 -14.90
N LYS A 122 15.83 -23.05 -14.75
CA LYS A 122 16.21 -24.37 -15.27
C LYS A 122 15.90 -25.51 -14.31
N LYS A 123 15.66 -25.23 -13.02
CA LYS A 123 15.44 -26.25 -11.99
C LYS A 123 13.98 -26.67 -11.90
N GLY A 124 13.07 -25.70 -11.83
CA GLY A 124 11.65 -25.96 -11.64
C GLY A 124 10.83 -24.68 -11.59
N ILE A 125 9.52 -24.82 -11.64
CA ILE A 125 8.56 -23.75 -11.40
C ILE A 125 8.16 -23.85 -9.91
N PRO A 126 8.14 -22.75 -9.14
CA PRO A 126 7.62 -22.72 -7.78
C PRO A 126 6.22 -23.34 -7.71
N GLU A 127 5.89 -23.99 -6.60
CA GLU A 127 4.53 -24.51 -6.38
C GLU A 127 3.51 -23.36 -6.23
N THR A 128 3.98 -22.24 -5.65
CA THR A 128 3.21 -21.03 -5.40
C THR A 128 4.02 -19.78 -5.72
N PHE A 129 3.29 -18.70 -5.95
CA PHE A 129 3.75 -17.34 -6.13
C PHE A 129 3.10 -16.51 -5.01
N ASP A 130 3.83 -16.28 -3.92
CA ASP A 130 3.38 -15.62 -2.70
C ASP A 130 3.62 -14.10 -2.86
N PHE A 131 2.54 -13.38 -3.11
CA PHE A 131 2.56 -11.93 -3.27
C PHE A 131 2.42 -11.25 -1.91
N LEU A 132 3.55 -11.03 -1.23
CA LEU A 132 3.56 -10.19 -0.04
C LEU A 132 3.39 -8.72 -0.45
N ARG A 133 2.21 -8.16 -0.24
CA ARG A 133 1.99 -6.73 -0.35
C ARG A 133 2.62 -6.01 0.84
N LEU A 134 3.28 -4.91 0.53
CA LEU A 134 4.08 -4.15 1.46
C LEU A 134 3.46 -2.77 1.76
N TYR A 135 3.41 -2.41 3.04
CA TYR A 135 3.02 -1.10 3.54
C TYR A 135 4.20 -0.13 3.42
N GLU A 136 4.04 0.95 2.66
CA GLU A 136 5.03 2.01 2.45
C GLU A 136 5.06 2.95 3.66
N ASN A 137 6.17 3.00 4.39
CA ASN A 137 6.32 3.78 5.64
C ASN A 137 7.12 5.09 5.45
N GLY A 138 7.49 5.45 4.23
CA GLY A 138 8.36 6.57 3.91
C GLY A 138 9.84 6.27 4.15
N TYR A 139 10.62 7.36 4.24
CA TYR A 139 12.05 7.28 4.56
C TYR A 139 12.26 7.25 6.07
N SER A 140 12.95 6.22 6.55
CA SER A 140 13.29 6.03 7.96
C SER A 140 14.81 6.10 8.18
N ILE A 141 15.20 6.16 9.46
CA ILE A 141 16.58 6.02 9.93
C ILE A 141 17.06 4.56 9.98
N GLY A 142 16.29 3.60 9.45
CA GLY A 142 16.66 2.17 9.46
C GLY A 142 16.41 1.48 10.81
N VAL A 143 15.32 1.84 11.50
CA VAL A 143 14.88 1.21 12.76
C VAL A 143 13.42 0.83 12.62
N THR A 144 13.03 -0.34 13.13
CA THR A 144 11.66 -0.86 13.10
C THR A 144 11.17 -1.32 14.47
N SER A 145 9.86 -1.55 14.58
CA SER A 145 9.23 -2.23 15.72
C SER A 145 9.46 -1.55 17.08
N LEU A 146 9.46 -0.22 17.09
CA LEU A 146 9.43 0.56 18.33
C LEU A 146 8.14 0.27 19.11
N ALA A 147 8.29 -0.29 20.31
CA ALA A 147 7.20 -0.60 21.21
C ALA A 147 6.97 0.56 22.21
N PRO A 148 5.70 0.88 22.54
CA PRO A 148 5.38 1.91 23.53
C PRO A 148 5.69 1.45 24.97
N ASP A 149 6.14 2.38 25.82
CA ASP A 149 6.39 2.21 27.26
C ASP A 149 6.12 3.54 28.00
N ASP A 150 4.90 3.71 28.53
CA ASP A 150 4.48 4.88 29.33
C ASP A 150 4.88 6.25 28.73
N GLY A 151 4.54 6.47 27.46
CA GLY A 151 4.86 7.71 26.74
C GLY A 151 6.27 7.77 26.14
N HIS A 152 7.04 6.68 26.23
CA HIS A 152 8.31 6.47 25.56
C HIS A 152 8.22 5.33 24.53
N TYR A 153 9.23 5.23 23.67
CA TYR A 153 9.33 4.19 22.65
C TYR A 153 10.69 3.53 22.68
N TYR A 154 10.74 2.21 22.50
CA TYR A 154 11.96 1.43 22.59
C TYR A 154 11.95 0.22 21.65
N ILE A 155 13.13 -0.26 21.27
CA ILE A 155 13.29 -1.61 20.69
C ILE A 155 13.72 -2.58 21.80
N SER A 156 13.22 -3.81 21.73
CA SER A 156 13.45 -4.84 22.74
C SER A 156 14.50 -5.84 22.25
N GLY A 157 15.74 -5.70 22.71
CA GLY A 157 16.78 -6.66 22.36
C GLY A 157 16.57 -8.01 23.04
N TYR A 158 16.71 -9.10 22.28
CA TYR A 158 16.65 -10.45 22.81
C TYR A 158 18.06 -10.96 23.09
N ASP A 159 18.36 -11.32 24.35
CA ASP A 159 19.72 -11.60 24.83
C ASP A 159 20.75 -10.48 24.52
N GLY A 160 20.24 -9.25 24.32
CA GLY A 160 21.03 -8.07 23.98
C GLY A 160 21.19 -7.81 22.47
N ASP A 161 20.80 -8.75 21.61
CA ASP A 161 20.87 -8.58 20.16
C ASP A 161 19.65 -7.80 19.64
N ILE A 162 19.89 -6.87 18.70
CA ILE A 162 18.87 -5.99 18.13
C ILE A 162 18.93 -5.95 16.59
N ASP A 163 19.64 -6.88 15.97
CA ASP A 163 19.88 -6.95 14.53
C ASP A 163 18.59 -7.08 13.71
N GLU A 164 17.56 -7.74 14.25
CA GLU A 164 16.21 -7.78 13.66
C GLU A 164 15.51 -6.40 13.66
N TYR A 165 15.90 -5.48 14.54
CA TYR A 165 15.23 -4.18 14.72
C TYR A 165 15.93 -3.03 13.98
N VAL A 166 17.18 -3.23 13.56
CA VAL A 166 18.00 -2.20 12.94
C VAL A 166 18.54 -2.65 11.60
N ASN A 167 18.54 -1.76 10.61
CA ASN A 167 19.19 -2.05 9.36
C ASN A 167 20.71 -1.96 9.54
N ILE A 168 21.35 -3.11 9.77
CA ILE A 168 22.79 -3.25 10.00
C ILE A 168 23.69 -2.74 8.86
N LYS A 169 23.13 -2.53 7.66
CA LYS A 169 23.86 -1.98 6.49
C LYS A 169 23.73 -0.46 6.37
N SER A 170 22.89 0.17 7.19
CA SER A 170 22.73 1.63 7.26
C SER A 170 23.54 2.21 8.42
N ASP A 171 23.45 3.53 8.63
CA ASP A 171 24.02 4.18 9.82
C ASP A 171 23.45 3.60 11.13
N ALA A 172 22.21 3.07 11.11
CA ALA A 172 21.62 2.41 12.29
C ALA A 172 22.32 1.11 12.69
N GLY A 173 23.14 0.53 11.82
CA GLY A 173 23.99 -0.62 12.19
C GLY A 173 25.00 -0.28 13.30
N GLU A 174 25.30 1.00 13.55
CA GLU A 174 26.10 1.40 14.72
C GLU A 174 25.40 1.11 16.05
N LEU A 175 24.06 0.98 16.06
CA LEU A 175 23.28 0.69 17.25
C LEU A 175 23.42 -0.78 17.69
N ASP A 176 23.60 -1.70 16.74
CA ASP A 176 23.72 -3.14 16.99
C ASP A 176 24.85 -3.46 17.99
N GLY A 177 25.93 -2.67 17.97
CA GLY A 177 27.05 -2.82 18.90
C GLY A 177 26.77 -2.44 20.36
N LEU A 178 25.56 -1.97 20.70
CA LEU A 178 25.23 -1.54 22.05
C LEU A 178 24.98 -2.69 23.03
N ASN A 179 24.53 -3.85 22.53
CA ASN A 179 24.14 -5.04 23.31
C ASN A 179 23.23 -4.69 24.52
N VAL A 180 21.93 -4.53 24.27
CA VAL A 180 20.98 -3.94 25.23
C VAL A 180 19.65 -4.66 25.24
N GLU A 181 19.06 -4.82 26.43
CA GLU A 181 17.70 -5.35 26.58
C GLU A 181 16.64 -4.37 26.07
N ARG A 182 16.84 -3.07 26.31
CA ARG A 182 15.97 -2.00 25.81
C ARG A 182 16.79 -0.80 25.37
N LEU A 183 16.55 -0.36 24.13
CA LEU A 183 17.08 0.89 23.60
C LEU A 183 15.92 1.86 23.38
N TYR A 184 15.82 2.88 24.23
CA TYR A 184 14.79 3.91 24.14
C TYR A 184 15.20 5.01 23.16
N PHE A 185 14.25 5.45 22.35
CA PHE A 185 14.38 6.60 21.47
C PHE A 185 13.61 7.77 22.09
N ASP A 186 14.32 8.74 22.69
CA ASP A 186 13.67 9.90 23.34
C ASP A 186 13.33 10.97 22.32
N LYS A 187 14.30 11.37 21.48
CA LYS A 187 14.09 12.37 20.42
C LYS A 187 14.82 12.02 19.14
N VAL A 188 14.23 12.44 18.03
CA VAL A 188 14.87 12.44 16.71
C VAL A 188 14.80 13.83 16.12
N GLY A 189 15.96 14.44 15.88
CA GLY A 189 16.05 15.83 15.39
C GLY A 189 15.48 16.87 16.35
N GLY A 190 15.49 16.59 17.65
CA GLY A 190 14.92 17.45 18.70
C GLY A 190 13.39 17.38 18.84
N VAL A 191 12.72 16.48 18.11
CA VAL A 191 11.30 16.17 18.28
C VAL A 191 11.19 14.91 19.13
N SER A 192 10.37 14.94 20.18
CA SER A 192 10.10 13.77 21.02
C SER A 192 9.48 12.65 20.20
N VAL A 193 9.93 11.42 20.41
CA VAL A 193 9.32 10.24 19.81
C VAL A 193 8.08 9.89 20.62
N ASP A 194 6.91 9.93 19.97
CA ASP A 194 5.62 9.69 20.61
C ASP A 194 4.60 9.10 19.63
N GLU A 195 3.39 8.82 20.11
CA GLU A 195 2.29 8.21 19.34
C GLU A 195 1.92 8.98 18.05
N ASN A 196 2.24 10.26 17.95
CA ASN A 196 1.91 11.09 16.79
C ASN A 196 2.94 10.97 15.67
N ASN A 197 4.11 10.38 15.93
CA ASN A 197 5.20 10.25 14.95
C ASN A 197 5.77 8.83 14.86
N ILE A 198 4.97 7.84 15.24
CA ILE A 198 5.27 6.41 15.10
C ILE A 198 4.17 5.77 14.25
N SER A 199 4.55 4.97 13.25
CA SER A 199 3.62 4.16 12.46
C SER A 199 3.13 2.94 13.26
N ALA A 200 2.08 2.27 12.79
CA ALA A 200 1.58 1.04 13.42
C ALA A 200 2.67 -0.04 13.55
N SER A 201 3.61 -0.09 12.59
CA SER A 201 4.75 -1.01 12.57
C SER A 201 5.96 -0.55 13.39
N GLY A 202 5.83 0.52 14.17
CA GLY A 202 6.91 1.03 15.02
C GLY A 202 8.01 1.78 14.26
N ILE A 203 7.69 2.39 13.10
CA ILE A 203 8.63 3.23 12.34
C ILE A 203 8.46 4.70 12.74
N ILE A 204 9.56 5.44 12.94
CA ILE A 204 9.52 6.90 13.15
C ILE A 204 9.17 7.60 11.84
N THR A 205 8.04 8.32 11.81
CA THR A 205 7.48 8.96 10.61
C THR A 205 7.84 10.45 10.53
N GLY A 206 7.53 11.08 9.38
CA GLY A 206 7.74 12.53 9.17
C GLY A 206 9.19 12.94 8.94
N LEU A 207 10.10 11.98 8.74
CA LEU A 207 11.49 12.24 8.40
C LEU A 207 11.64 12.61 6.93
N LYS A 208 12.67 13.41 6.62
CA LYS A 208 12.94 13.88 5.26
C LYS A 208 14.01 13.01 4.62
N LYS A 209 13.74 12.55 3.39
CA LYS A 209 14.69 11.79 2.55
C LYS A 209 16.10 12.39 2.62
N ASN A 210 17.08 11.55 2.92
CA ASN A 210 18.52 11.86 2.98
C ASN A 210 18.92 12.94 3.99
N LYS A 211 18.06 13.28 4.95
CA LYS A 211 18.42 14.18 6.04
C LYS A 211 19.01 13.41 7.21
N GLN A 212 20.06 13.96 7.81
CA GLN A 212 20.65 13.45 9.05
C GLN A 212 19.94 14.02 10.27
N TYR A 213 19.78 13.18 11.28
CA TYR A 213 19.11 13.48 12.54
C TYR A 213 19.99 13.06 13.72
N VAL A 214 20.11 13.95 14.70
CA VAL A 214 20.61 13.56 16.03
C VAL A 214 19.49 12.79 16.71
N CYS A 215 19.77 11.54 17.07
CA CYS A 215 18.88 10.64 17.78
C CYS A 215 19.38 10.55 19.23
N GLU A 216 18.57 11.06 20.15
CA GLU A 216 18.81 11.05 21.60
C GLU A 216 18.27 9.71 22.14
N LEU A 217 19.17 8.80 22.55
CA LEU A 217 18.83 7.44 22.95
C LEU A 217 19.20 7.17 24.40
N TYR A 218 18.50 6.20 25.02
CA TYR A 218 18.81 5.72 26.36
C TYR A 218 18.92 4.20 26.45
N THR A 219 19.94 3.75 27.18
CA THR A 219 20.05 2.37 27.69
C THR A 219 20.03 2.43 29.21
N GLY A 220 18.92 2.02 29.82
CA GLY A 220 18.67 2.30 31.23
C GLY A 220 18.72 3.82 31.48
N THR A 221 19.64 4.28 32.34
CA THR A 221 19.83 5.72 32.61
C THR A 221 20.99 6.35 31.83
N TYR A 222 21.64 5.61 30.94
CA TYR A 222 22.75 6.12 30.14
C TYR A 222 22.22 6.78 28.88
N TYR A 223 22.49 8.08 28.75
CA TYR A 223 22.19 8.90 27.59
C TYR A 223 23.30 8.79 26.54
N GLN A 224 22.92 8.73 25.27
CA GLN A 224 23.82 8.71 24.14
C GLN A 224 23.17 9.32 22.90
N ASP A 225 23.99 9.91 22.02
CA ASP A 225 23.55 10.52 20.78
C ASP A 225 24.14 9.78 19.59
N TYR A 226 23.29 9.47 18.61
CA TYR A 226 23.70 8.92 17.32
C TYR A 226 23.26 9.83 16.19
N MET A 227 24.10 9.98 15.17
CA MET A 227 23.75 10.71 13.96
C MET A 227 23.30 9.70 12.91
N LEU A 228 22.00 9.61 12.67
CA LEU A 228 21.43 8.64 11.73
C LEU A 228 20.83 9.36 10.52
N THR A 229 21.03 8.78 9.34
CA THR A 229 20.49 9.32 8.09
C THR A 229 19.14 8.69 7.76
N SER A 230 18.14 9.52 7.41
CA SER A 230 16.85 9.05 6.89
C SER A 230 16.95 8.68 5.41
N ASN A 231 17.73 7.64 5.09
CA ASN A 231 17.99 7.18 3.72
C ASN A 231 17.43 5.77 3.44
N GLN A 232 16.64 5.20 4.34
CA GLN A 232 16.03 3.88 4.15
C GLN A 232 14.57 4.05 3.75
N HIS A 233 14.23 3.82 2.48
CA HIS A 233 12.82 3.68 2.07
C HIS A 233 12.30 2.37 2.66
N THR A 234 11.32 2.48 3.54
CA THR A 234 10.99 1.42 4.49
C THR A 234 9.62 0.83 4.17
N PHE A 235 9.59 -0.49 4.11
CA PHE A 235 8.37 -1.25 3.85
C PHE A 235 8.17 -2.26 4.95
N THR A 236 6.93 -2.47 5.39
CA THR A 236 6.57 -3.56 6.31
C THR A 236 5.52 -4.45 5.68
N GLU A 237 5.35 -5.65 6.20
CA GLU A 237 4.23 -6.52 5.79
C GLU A 237 2.88 -5.78 5.87
N PHE A 238 2.01 -6.07 4.91
CA PHE A 238 0.65 -5.53 4.87
C PHE A 238 -0.39 -6.63 4.65
N GLU A 239 -0.32 -7.33 3.51
CA GLU A 239 -1.26 -8.38 3.11
C GLU A 239 -0.47 -9.44 2.31
N ASP A 240 -0.80 -10.72 2.46
CA ASP A 240 -0.08 -11.83 1.82
C ASP A 240 -1.05 -12.69 1.02
N PHE A 241 -0.67 -13.08 -0.19
CA PHE A 241 -1.53 -13.79 -1.13
C PHE A 241 -0.80 -14.93 -1.86
N GLU A 242 -1.25 -16.16 -1.64
CA GLU A 242 -0.73 -17.35 -2.35
C GLU A 242 -1.41 -17.52 -3.72
N CYS A 243 -0.66 -17.38 -4.81
CA CYS A 243 -1.15 -17.56 -6.18
C CYS A 243 -0.50 -18.76 -6.86
N LYS A 244 -1.21 -19.43 -7.78
CA LYS A 244 -0.69 -20.60 -8.54
C LYS A 244 -0.70 -20.41 -10.06
N GLY A 245 -1.25 -19.30 -10.54
CA GLY A 245 -1.45 -19.04 -11.96
C GLY A 245 -0.14 -18.75 -12.70
N TYR A 246 0.13 -19.50 -13.76
CA TYR A 246 1.20 -19.19 -14.70
C TYR A 246 0.91 -19.76 -16.09
N SER A 247 1.52 -19.13 -17.10
CA SER A 247 1.35 -19.50 -18.49
C SER A 247 2.70 -19.73 -19.21
N PHE A 248 2.78 -20.80 -20.00
CA PHE A 248 3.97 -21.10 -20.79
C PHE A 248 4.05 -20.21 -22.04
N LEU A 249 5.18 -19.52 -22.21
CA LEU A 249 5.38 -18.56 -23.31
C LEU A 249 6.09 -19.15 -24.55
N HIS A 250 6.27 -20.47 -24.62
CA HIS A 250 7.15 -21.12 -25.61
C HIS A 250 8.56 -20.50 -25.66
N SER A 251 9.10 -20.15 -24.50
CA SER A 251 10.40 -19.50 -24.31
C SER A 251 11.17 -20.16 -23.15
N SER A 252 12.32 -19.62 -22.78
CA SER A 252 13.12 -20.02 -21.60
C SER A 252 12.57 -19.46 -20.27
N CYS A 253 11.39 -18.84 -20.27
CA CYS A 253 10.68 -18.31 -19.11
C CYS A 253 9.17 -18.60 -19.21
N ILE A 254 8.48 -18.46 -18.07
CA ILE A 254 7.02 -18.44 -17.95
C ILE A 254 6.53 -17.03 -17.63
N SER A 255 5.26 -16.73 -17.90
CA SER A 255 4.59 -15.57 -17.31
C SER A 255 3.88 -16.00 -16.03
N VAL A 256 4.14 -15.30 -14.94
CA VAL A 256 3.35 -15.39 -13.70
C VAL A 256 2.06 -14.61 -13.93
N GLU A 257 0.91 -15.22 -13.61
CA GLU A 257 -0.38 -14.55 -13.72
C GLU A 257 -0.53 -13.55 -12.58
N ILE A 258 -0.90 -12.32 -12.94
CA ILE A 258 -1.22 -11.27 -11.97
C ILE A 258 -2.73 -11.37 -11.70
N PRO A 259 -3.17 -11.56 -10.45
CA PRO A 259 -4.59 -11.61 -10.14
C PRO A 259 -5.30 -10.32 -10.54
N GLU A 260 -6.51 -10.42 -11.09
CA GLU A 260 -7.27 -9.24 -11.54
C GLU A 260 -7.68 -8.31 -10.39
N TRP A 261 -7.79 -8.87 -9.17
CA TRP A 261 -8.10 -8.11 -7.96
C TRP A 261 -6.88 -7.45 -7.31
N LEU A 262 -5.66 -7.68 -7.83
CA LEU A 262 -4.46 -7.05 -7.27
C LEU A 262 -4.58 -5.53 -7.45
N CYS A 263 -4.33 -4.75 -6.40
CA CYS A 263 -4.46 -3.29 -6.46
C CYS A 263 -3.08 -2.59 -6.44
N THR A 264 -3.05 -1.30 -6.75
CA THR A 264 -1.82 -0.50 -6.71
C THR A 264 -1.08 -0.65 -5.37
N GLY A 265 0.22 -0.90 -5.41
CA GLY A 265 1.01 -1.19 -4.22
C GLY A 265 2.44 -1.65 -4.52
N TYR A 266 3.22 -1.84 -3.46
CA TYR A 266 4.51 -2.53 -3.52
C TYR A 266 4.31 -4.00 -3.18
N TYR A 267 4.97 -4.87 -3.93
CA TYR A 267 4.85 -6.33 -3.79
C TYR A 267 6.23 -6.94 -3.71
N TYR A 268 6.39 -7.89 -2.79
CA TYR A 268 7.58 -8.71 -2.66
C TYR A 268 7.26 -10.17 -2.91
N LEU A 269 7.50 -10.60 -4.15
CA LEU A 269 7.10 -11.93 -4.60
C LEU A 269 8.11 -12.98 -4.11
N ASN A 270 7.61 -13.98 -3.37
CA ASN A 270 8.37 -15.08 -2.76
C ASN A 270 9.56 -14.62 -1.90
N GLY A 271 9.56 -13.37 -1.43
CA GLY A 271 10.72 -12.79 -0.76
C GLY A 271 11.95 -12.61 -1.64
N GLU A 272 11.80 -12.65 -2.98
CA GLU A 272 12.91 -12.61 -3.95
C GLU A 272 12.79 -11.44 -4.94
N ALA A 273 11.59 -10.93 -5.19
CA ALA A 273 11.37 -9.96 -6.27
C ALA A 273 10.50 -8.77 -5.84
N LEU A 274 11.14 -7.63 -5.63
CA LEU A 274 10.46 -6.38 -5.26
C LEU A 274 10.04 -5.61 -6.50
N PHE A 275 8.77 -5.25 -6.61
CA PHE A 275 8.25 -4.40 -7.68
C PHE A 275 7.07 -3.55 -7.19
N ARG A 276 6.74 -2.53 -7.97
CA ARG A 276 5.48 -1.77 -7.82
C ARG A 276 4.48 -2.27 -8.84
N TYR A 277 3.25 -2.50 -8.44
CA TYR A 277 2.13 -2.65 -9.36
C TYR A 277 1.32 -1.35 -9.37
N VAL A 278 0.94 -0.90 -10.56
CA VAL A 278 0.03 0.25 -10.75
C VAL A 278 -1.15 -0.25 -11.55
N ASP A 279 -2.31 -0.27 -10.89
CA ASP A 279 -3.58 -0.63 -11.49
C ASP A 279 -4.01 0.40 -12.54
N ASP A 280 -4.81 -0.04 -13.52
CA ASP A 280 -5.28 0.80 -14.63
C ASP A 280 -6.00 2.08 -14.16
N ASN A 281 -6.68 2.03 -13.01
CA ASN A 281 -7.34 3.19 -12.43
C ASN A 281 -6.35 4.29 -12.00
N ASP A 282 -5.11 3.92 -11.66
CA ASP A 282 -4.09 4.83 -11.13
C ASP A 282 -3.03 5.24 -12.16
N VAL A 283 -2.96 4.56 -13.31
CA VAL A 283 -1.98 4.85 -14.37
C VAL A 283 -2.00 6.33 -14.79
N ALA A 284 -3.18 6.96 -14.82
CA ALA A 284 -3.33 8.35 -15.25
C ALA A 284 -2.80 9.38 -14.23
N ILE A 285 -2.77 9.03 -12.95
CA ILE A 285 -2.31 9.91 -11.86
C ILE A 285 -0.88 9.60 -11.41
N TYR A 286 -0.38 8.39 -11.71
CA TYR A 286 0.99 8.00 -11.44
C TYR A 286 2.00 8.83 -12.25
N ASN A 287 2.99 9.39 -11.56
CA ASN A 287 3.96 10.33 -12.09
C ASN A 287 5.24 9.66 -12.64
N GLY A 288 5.33 8.32 -12.58
CA GLY A 288 6.46 7.54 -13.07
C GLY A 288 7.68 7.49 -12.15
N LYS A 289 7.62 8.07 -10.94
CA LYS A 289 8.74 8.07 -9.99
C LYS A 289 8.69 6.86 -9.05
N PRO A 290 9.84 6.52 -8.43
CA PRO A 290 9.91 5.43 -7.46
C PRO A 290 8.98 5.57 -6.26
N TYR A 291 8.79 6.81 -5.80
CA TYR A 291 7.78 7.21 -4.83
C TYR A 291 6.92 8.31 -5.46
N ASP A 292 5.61 8.09 -5.48
CA ASP A 292 4.65 9.08 -5.93
C ASP A 292 3.65 9.41 -4.83
N LYS A 293 3.73 10.65 -4.32
CA LYS A 293 2.82 11.19 -3.31
C LYS A 293 1.37 11.37 -3.80
N ASN A 294 1.11 11.25 -5.11
CA ASN A 294 -0.25 11.32 -5.66
C ASN A 294 -0.96 9.97 -5.59
N ILE A 295 -0.22 8.89 -5.36
CA ILE A 295 -0.74 7.54 -5.16
C ILE A 295 -0.74 7.25 -3.66
N ASP A 296 -1.87 6.74 -3.16
CA ASP A 296 -1.90 6.11 -1.86
C ASP A 296 -1.53 4.62 -2.04
N TRP A 297 -0.30 4.27 -1.68
CA TRP A 297 0.25 2.92 -1.86
C TRP A 297 -0.30 1.93 -0.82
N ASN A 298 -1.01 2.42 0.21
CA ASN A 298 -1.38 1.69 1.41
C ASN A 298 -2.90 1.51 1.56
N VAL A 299 -3.67 1.67 0.49
CA VAL A 299 -5.12 1.40 0.49
C VAL A 299 -5.33 -0.10 0.73
N PRO A 300 -5.95 -0.53 1.84
CA PRO A 300 -6.12 -1.95 2.14
C PRO A 300 -6.97 -2.64 1.09
N LEU A 301 -6.55 -3.84 0.68
CA LEU A 301 -7.31 -4.71 -0.21
C LEU A 301 -8.31 -5.55 0.58
N ILE A 302 -7.85 -6.11 1.69
CA ILE A 302 -8.63 -6.86 2.66
C ILE A 302 -9.35 -5.85 3.57
N GLN A 303 -10.67 -5.97 3.65
CA GLN A 303 -11.47 -5.12 4.51
C GLN A 303 -11.78 -5.82 5.83
N TYR A 304 -11.73 -5.06 6.91
CA TYR A 304 -12.01 -5.52 8.25
C TYR A 304 -13.18 -4.73 8.85
N ASN A 305 -14.00 -5.40 9.67
CA ASN A 305 -14.96 -4.70 10.52
C ASN A 305 -14.28 -3.99 11.71
N GLU A 306 -15.06 -3.24 12.50
CA GLU A 306 -14.55 -2.54 13.69
C GLU A 306 -13.94 -3.47 14.76
N MET A 307 -14.23 -4.78 14.69
CA MET A 307 -13.69 -5.80 15.59
C MET A 307 -12.40 -6.45 15.04
N GLY A 308 -11.90 -6.01 13.89
CA GLY A 308 -10.70 -6.56 13.25
C GLY A 308 -10.92 -7.90 12.56
N GLN A 309 -12.17 -8.27 12.26
CA GLN A 309 -12.48 -9.49 11.50
C GLN A 309 -12.56 -9.16 10.01
N VAL A 310 -12.01 -10.02 9.17
CA VAL A 310 -12.11 -9.91 7.70
C VAL A 310 -13.58 -9.96 7.31
N ILE A 311 -14.02 -8.97 6.53
CA ILE A 311 -15.35 -8.90 5.91
C ILE A 311 -15.28 -9.01 4.39
N PHE A 312 -14.11 -8.81 3.79
CA PHE A 312 -13.88 -8.98 2.36
C PHE A 312 -12.40 -9.27 2.13
N ASP A 313 -12.11 -10.35 1.40
CA ASP A 313 -10.76 -10.71 0.93
C ASP A 313 -10.90 -11.30 -0.47
N PRO A 314 -10.49 -10.57 -1.53
CA PRO A 314 -10.65 -11.03 -2.90
C PRO A 314 -9.67 -12.14 -3.30
N SER A 315 -8.69 -12.47 -2.45
CA SER A 315 -7.68 -13.49 -2.73
C SER A 315 -8.12 -14.91 -2.36
N GLN A 316 -9.04 -15.03 -1.42
CA GLN A 316 -9.51 -16.31 -0.94
C GLN A 316 -10.61 -16.84 -1.87
N PRO A 317 -10.51 -18.08 -2.36
CA PRO A 317 -11.69 -18.76 -2.88
C PRO A 317 -12.72 -18.86 -1.75
N VAL A 318 -14.00 -18.70 -2.06
CA VAL A 318 -15.08 -18.83 -1.08
C VAL A 318 -15.12 -20.30 -0.59
N ASP A 319 -14.42 -20.59 0.51
CA ASP A 319 -14.40 -21.92 1.12
C ASP A 319 -15.68 -22.12 1.97
N GLU A 320 -16.56 -23.01 1.51
CA GLU A 320 -17.85 -23.35 2.15
C GLU A 320 -17.73 -23.92 3.59
N GLU A 321 -16.54 -24.20 4.13
CA GLU A 321 -16.38 -24.98 5.38
C GLU A 321 -15.72 -24.27 6.58
N SER A 322 -15.29 -23.00 6.49
CA SER A 322 -14.73 -22.31 7.66
C SER A 322 -15.21 -20.88 7.85
N ILE A 323 -16.52 -20.72 8.11
CA ILE A 323 -17.12 -19.91 9.18
C ILE A 323 -18.54 -20.46 9.39
N ALA A 324 -18.73 -21.25 10.44
CA ALA A 324 -20.06 -21.52 10.97
C ALA A 324 -20.55 -20.30 11.77
N ILE A 325 -20.91 -19.24 11.06
CA ILE A 325 -22.03 -18.36 11.39
C ILE A 325 -22.85 -18.29 10.09
N GLU A 326 -23.99 -18.97 10.08
CA GLU A 326 -24.92 -19.03 8.95
C GLU A 326 -25.33 -17.61 8.49
N VAL A 327 -24.74 -17.13 7.39
CA VAL A 327 -25.38 -16.21 6.44
C VAL A 327 -24.84 -16.60 5.06
N GLU A 328 -25.55 -17.48 4.37
CA GLU A 328 -25.23 -17.88 3.00
C GLU A 328 -25.45 -16.68 2.08
N GLY A 329 -24.34 -16.04 1.68
CA GLY A 329 -23.83 -15.95 0.30
C GLY A 329 -23.45 -14.53 -0.20
N GLU A 330 -22.72 -14.45 -1.34
CA GLU A 330 -22.32 -13.23 -2.06
C GLU A 330 -22.93 -13.08 -3.48
N PRO A 331 -22.97 -11.86 -4.07
CA PRO A 331 -23.57 -11.56 -5.37
C PRO A 331 -22.56 -11.55 -6.56
N GLU A 332 -22.74 -12.38 -7.59
CA GLU A 332 -22.09 -12.22 -8.92
C GLU A 332 -22.93 -11.34 -9.87
N GLY A 333 -22.34 -10.34 -10.54
CA GLY A 333 -23.01 -9.59 -11.61
C GLY A 333 -22.15 -8.51 -12.29
N ASP A 334 -22.41 -8.31 -13.59
CA ASP A 334 -21.66 -7.42 -14.49
C ASP A 334 -21.70 -5.93 -14.05
N GLU A 335 -20.52 -5.31 -13.98
CA GLU A 335 -20.37 -3.87 -13.75
C GLU A 335 -20.92 -3.07 -14.94
N GLN A 336 -22.10 -2.47 -14.79
CA GLN A 336 -22.59 -1.43 -15.69
C GLN A 336 -22.67 -0.11 -14.94
N VAL A 337 -21.65 0.74 -15.12
CA VAL A 337 -21.60 2.12 -14.61
C VAL A 337 -22.41 3.04 -15.53
N PRO A 338 -23.56 3.60 -15.12
CA PRO A 338 -24.20 4.68 -15.86
C PRO A 338 -23.52 6.00 -15.52
N GLU A 339 -23.18 6.75 -16.57
CA GLU A 339 -22.59 8.08 -16.52
C GLU A 339 -23.46 9.08 -15.72
N VAL A 340 -22.79 9.86 -14.87
CA VAL A 340 -23.34 10.80 -13.88
C VAL A 340 -24.36 11.76 -14.50
N ALA A 341 -25.62 11.71 -14.04
CA ALA A 341 -26.57 12.80 -14.25
C ALA A 341 -26.31 13.90 -13.20
N GLY A 342 -25.75 15.03 -13.62
CA GLY A 342 -25.63 16.23 -12.79
C GLY A 342 -27.00 16.76 -12.37
N GLY A 343 -27.32 16.66 -11.08
CA GLY A 343 -28.58 17.12 -10.50
C GLY A 343 -28.77 16.59 -9.08
N ASN A 344 -29.88 16.95 -8.42
CA ASN A 344 -30.25 16.39 -7.12
C ASN A 344 -30.79 14.95 -7.22
N THR A 345 -30.97 14.44 -8.44
CA THR A 345 -31.64 13.17 -8.73
C THR A 345 -31.01 12.50 -9.95
N ALA A 346 -30.90 11.17 -9.96
CA ALA A 346 -30.55 10.38 -11.15
C ALA A 346 -31.54 9.23 -11.33
N THR A 347 -31.80 8.81 -12.57
CA THR A 347 -32.75 7.73 -12.90
C THR A 347 -32.18 6.84 -13.98
N TRP A 348 -32.31 5.53 -13.81
CA TRP A 348 -31.84 4.52 -14.76
C TRP A 348 -32.77 3.30 -14.75
N THR A 349 -32.57 2.38 -15.69
CA THR A 349 -33.31 1.10 -15.74
C THR A 349 -32.36 -0.08 -15.71
N TYR A 350 -32.83 -1.21 -15.18
CA TYR A 350 -32.12 -2.50 -15.23
C TYR A 350 -33.13 -3.59 -15.58
N ASN A 351 -32.77 -4.46 -16.53
CA ASN A 351 -33.66 -5.52 -16.98
C ASN A 351 -33.28 -6.85 -16.33
N ILE A 352 -34.13 -7.33 -15.41
CA ILE A 352 -33.95 -8.61 -14.74
C ILE A 352 -34.48 -9.73 -15.64
N VAL A 353 -33.66 -10.74 -15.90
CA VAL A 353 -33.91 -11.81 -16.90
C VAL A 353 -34.21 -13.19 -16.29
N SER A 354 -34.26 -13.30 -14.96
CA SER A 354 -34.63 -14.52 -14.22
C SER A 354 -35.44 -14.16 -12.97
N ASP A 355 -36.09 -15.15 -12.35
CA ASP A 355 -36.78 -15.02 -11.06
C ASP A 355 -35.86 -15.31 -9.86
N GLU A 356 -34.56 -15.40 -10.09
CA GLU A 356 -33.53 -15.57 -9.07
C GLU A 356 -33.35 -14.28 -8.25
N ALA A 357 -32.86 -14.40 -7.02
CA ALA A 357 -32.68 -13.26 -6.13
C ALA A 357 -31.85 -12.15 -6.81
N PHE A 358 -32.25 -10.90 -6.58
CA PHE A 358 -31.60 -9.73 -7.16
C PHE A 358 -31.11 -8.79 -6.05
N CYS A 359 -29.86 -8.36 -6.18
CA CYS A 359 -29.25 -7.35 -5.33
C CYS A 359 -28.80 -6.13 -6.16
N ALA A 360 -28.99 -4.93 -5.61
CA ALA A 360 -28.30 -3.74 -6.07
C ALA A 360 -27.66 -3.00 -4.89
N VAL A 361 -26.36 -2.69 -5.02
CA VAL A 361 -25.62 -1.89 -4.04
C VAL A 361 -25.27 -0.55 -4.67
N VAL A 362 -25.73 0.53 -4.05
CA VAL A 362 -25.44 1.90 -4.48
C VAL A 362 -24.50 2.55 -3.47
N ASN A 363 -23.27 2.85 -3.88
CA ASN A 363 -22.32 3.59 -3.06
C ASN A 363 -22.41 5.07 -3.39
N VAL A 364 -22.49 5.93 -2.37
CA VAL A 364 -22.63 7.38 -2.52
C VAL A 364 -21.49 8.07 -1.79
N THR A 365 -20.74 8.97 -2.44
CA THR A 365 -19.60 9.63 -1.78
C THR A 365 -20.02 10.40 -0.53
N ALA A 366 -19.23 10.29 0.54
CA ALA A 366 -19.45 11.01 1.78
C ALA A 366 -19.45 12.54 1.57
N LEU A 367 -20.39 13.22 2.23
CA LEU A 367 -20.46 14.68 2.25
C LEU A 367 -20.85 15.14 3.66
N GLU A 368 -20.01 15.97 4.27
CA GLU A 368 -20.27 16.46 5.62
C GLU A 368 -21.58 17.27 5.68
N ASN A 369 -22.41 16.97 6.68
CA ASN A 369 -23.69 17.64 6.95
C ASN A 369 -24.75 17.50 5.83
N SER A 370 -24.68 16.48 4.97
CA SER A 370 -25.76 16.15 4.02
C SER A 370 -26.85 15.29 4.66
N GLU A 371 -28.10 15.49 4.25
CA GLU A 371 -29.18 14.53 4.52
C GLU A 371 -28.93 13.21 3.73
N PRO A 372 -29.48 12.06 4.16
CA PRO A 372 -29.34 10.78 3.47
C PRO A 372 -29.87 10.82 2.04
N ALA A 373 -29.23 10.08 1.12
CA ALA A 373 -29.78 9.80 -0.19
C ALA A 373 -30.91 8.76 -0.10
N TYR A 374 -31.84 8.84 -1.04
CA TYR A 374 -32.98 7.92 -1.12
C TYR A 374 -33.03 7.28 -2.50
N LEU A 375 -33.06 5.95 -2.55
CA LEU A 375 -33.24 5.19 -3.78
C LEU A 375 -34.68 4.70 -3.89
N PHE A 376 -35.32 4.96 -5.02
CA PHE A 376 -36.65 4.52 -5.36
C PHE A 376 -36.56 3.46 -6.46
N VAL A 377 -37.23 2.32 -6.27
CA VAL A 377 -37.22 1.17 -7.19
C VAL A 377 -38.65 0.86 -7.60
N THR A 378 -38.92 0.89 -8.91
CA THR A 378 -40.23 0.59 -9.50
C THR A 378 -40.14 -0.69 -10.34
N PRO A 379 -40.82 -1.79 -9.94
CA PRO A 379 -40.91 -3.01 -10.72
C PRO A 379 -41.75 -2.86 -12.01
N PRO A 380 -41.66 -3.80 -12.98
CA PRO A 380 -42.36 -3.71 -14.26
C PRO A 380 -43.89 -3.50 -14.14
N ASP A 381 -44.53 -4.20 -13.21
CA ASP A 381 -45.98 -4.13 -12.95
C ASP A 381 -46.28 -3.84 -11.46
N GLY A 382 -45.36 -3.16 -10.76
CA GLY A 382 -45.40 -2.95 -9.31
C GLY A 382 -45.55 -1.49 -8.87
N GLU A 383 -45.69 -1.29 -7.56
CA GLU A 383 -45.58 0.04 -6.94
C GLU A 383 -44.13 0.35 -6.56
N GLU A 384 -43.79 1.64 -6.55
CA GLU A 384 -42.46 2.13 -6.18
C GLU A 384 -42.16 1.86 -4.70
N VAL A 385 -40.94 1.39 -4.42
CA VAL A 385 -40.42 1.14 -3.06
C VAL A 385 -39.19 2.01 -2.83
N SER A 386 -39.04 2.60 -1.63
CA SER A 386 -37.92 3.48 -1.28
C SER A 386 -36.96 2.84 -0.28
N TYR A 387 -35.67 3.11 -0.45
CA TYR A 387 -34.56 2.67 0.40
C TYR A 387 -33.73 3.90 0.81
N GLU A 388 -33.36 3.97 2.10
CA GLU A 388 -32.57 5.06 2.66
C GLU A 388 -31.10 4.67 2.75
N GLU A 389 -30.22 5.64 2.50
CA GLU A 389 -28.78 5.48 2.66
C GLU A 389 -28.36 5.33 4.13
N LYS A 390 -27.48 4.36 4.37
CA LYS A 390 -26.75 4.18 5.63
C LYS A 390 -25.28 4.02 5.33
N ASP A 391 -24.44 4.75 6.06
CA ASP A 391 -22.98 4.67 5.94
C ASP A 391 -22.47 4.78 4.50
N ASN A 392 -23.00 5.75 3.74
CA ASN A 392 -22.64 6.02 2.35
C ASN A 392 -23.03 4.91 1.37
N GLN A 393 -23.97 4.02 1.75
CA GLN A 393 -24.43 2.91 0.92
C GLN A 393 -25.96 2.73 0.98
N ILE A 394 -26.56 2.29 -0.12
CA ILE A 394 -27.95 1.83 -0.20
C ILE A 394 -27.95 0.41 -0.77
N VAL A 395 -28.63 -0.51 -0.09
CA VAL A 395 -28.75 -1.91 -0.52
C VAL A 395 -30.20 -2.24 -0.82
N VAL A 396 -30.44 -2.82 -2.00
CA VAL A 396 -31.75 -3.30 -2.46
C VAL A 396 -31.70 -4.81 -2.60
N ASN A 397 -32.53 -5.51 -1.83
CA ASN A 397 -32.66 -6.97 -1.91
C ASN A 397 -34.07 -7.35 -2.36
N ILE A 398 -34.19 -8.08 -3.47
CA ILE A 398 -35.46 -8.59 -3.97
C ILE A 398 -35.36 -10.12 -4.05
N ALA A 399 -36.01 -10.79 -3.11
CA ALA A 399 -36.00 -12.24 -2.94
C ALA A 399 -36.51 -13.02 -4.16
N LYS A 400 -37.53 -12.46 -4.84
CA LYS A 400 -38.22 -13.05 -5.99
C LYS A 400 -38.62 -11.93 -6.94
N PRO A 401 -37.69 -11.41 -7.75
CA PRO A 401 -38.00 -10.33 -8.68
C PRO A 401 -38.97 -10.81 -9.76
N GLN A 402 -39.76 -9.88 -10.30
CA GLN A 402 -40.52 -10.11 -11.52
C GLN A 402 -39.56 -9.99 -12.70
N GLU A 403 -39.57 -10.92 -13.65
CA GLU A 403 -38.81 -10.72 -14.88
C GLU A 403 -39.29 -9.46 -15.62
N GLY A 404 -38.35 -8.60 -16.04
CA GLY A 404 -38.64 -7.38 -16.78
C GLY A 404 -37.81 -6.17 -16.37
N GLU A 405 -38.16 -5.02 -16.93
CA GLU A 405 -37.45 -3.76 -16.73
C GLU A 405 -37.87 -3.07 -15.42
N TYR A 406 -36.91 -2.92 -14.50
CA TYR A 406 -37.04 -2.12 -13.30
C TYR A 406 -36.55 -0.70 -13.55
N THR A 407 -37.22 0.29 -12.97
CA THR A 407 -36.77 1.68 -12.95
C THR A 407 -36.23 2.05 -11.58
N PHE A 408 -35.02 2.58 -11.53
CA PHE A 408 -34.36 3.06 -10.32
C PHE A 408 -34.22 4.57 -10.38
N ARG A 409 -34.48 5.26 -9.27
CA ARG A 409 -34.29 6.70 -9.14
C ARG A 409 -33.65 7.02 -7.79
N ILE A 410 -32.47 7.61 -7.78
CA ILE A 410 -31.84 8.11 -6.56
C ILE A 410 -32.08 9.62 -6.43
N GLU A 411 -32.38 10.08 -5.23
CA GLU A 411 -32.57 11.50 -4.87
C GLU A 411 -31.61 11.93 -3.75
N ASN A 412 -31.45 13.25 -3.59
CA ASN A 412 -30.58 13.89 -2.60
C ASN A 412 -29.07 13.62 -2.79
N ILE A 413 -28.64 13.62 -4.07
CA ILE A 413 -27.24 13.40 -4.47
C ILE A 413 -26.50 14.69 -4.88
N THR A 414 -27.03 15.87 -4.54
CA THR A 414 -26.39 17.15 -4.92
C THR A 414 -24.98 17.26 -4.33
N GLY A 415 -23.97 17.37 -5.19
CA GLY A 415 -22.57 17.47 -4.78
C GLY A 415 -21.91 16.14 -4.39
N ARG A 416 -22.62 15.02 -4.59
CA ARG A 416 -22.15 13.66 -4.32
C ARG A 416 -22.04 12.91 -5.65
N LYS A 417 -21.12 11.94 -5.72
CA LYS A 417 -21.08 10.94 -6.80
C LYS A 417 -21.69 9.66 -6.27
N PHE A 418 -22.17 8.80 -7.17
CA PHE A 418 -22.58 7.45 -6.81
C PHE A 418 -22.14 6.44 -7.85
N SER A 419 -21.99 5.18 -7.44
CA SER A 419 -21.81 4.00 -8.29
C SER A 419 -22.86 2.96 -7.94
N VAL A 420 -23.18 2.07 -8.88
CA VAL A 420 -24.16 1.00 -8.69
C VAL A 420 -23.56 -0.32 -9.12
N LEU A 421 -23.71 -1.34 -8.28
CA LEU A 421 -23.35 -2.72 -8.56
C LEU A 421 -24.64 -3.56 -8.54
N TYR A 422 -24.79 -4.46 -9.50
CA TYR A 422 -25.92 -5.39 -9.57
C TYR A 422 -25.44 -6.81 -9.43
N SER A 423 -26.33 -7.67 -8.95
CA SER A 423 -26.17 -9.11 -9.03
C SER A 423 -27.49 -9.84 -9.15
N THR A 424 -27.42 -10.97 -9.85
CA THR A 424 -28.52 -11.90 -10.10
C THR A 424 -28.03 -13.32 -9.81
N GLY A 425 -28.80 -14.07 -9.03
CA GLY A 425 -28.33 -15.33 -8.44
C GLY A 425 -27.89 -15.07 -7.01
N GLU A 426 -28.05 -16.07 -6.12
CA GLU A 426 -27.77 -15.96 -4.69
C GLU A 426 -26.44 -15.22 -4.53
N THR A 427 -26.36 -13.97 -4.03
CA THR A 427 -26.90 -13.59 -2.72
C THR A 427 -26.84 -12.09 -2.39
N TYR A 428 -27.80 -11.58 -1.58
CA TYR A 428 -27.57 -10.57 -0.52
C TYR A 428 -28.84 -10.48 0.37
N TYR A 429 -28.74 -10.68 1.69
CA TYR A 429 -29.79 -10.32 2.66
C TYR A 429 -29.17 -9.55 3.83
N GLY A 430 -29.23 -8.22 3.76
CA GLY A 430 -29.18 -7.35 4.93
C GLY A 430 -30.60 -7.03 5.43
N GLU A 431 -30.77 -6.94 6.75
CA GLU A 431 -32.00 -6.89 7.54
C GLU A 431 -33.23 -6.20 6.88
N GLY A 432 -34.31 -6.97 6.74
CA GLY A 432 -35.68 -6.46 6.72
C GLY A 432 -36.24 -6.39 8.15
N GLU A 433 -37.06 -5.37 8.41
CA GLU A 433 -37.73 -4.99 9.67
C GLU A 433 -38.02 -6.06 10.73
#